data_AF-A0A4V4M9P5-F1
#
_entry.id   AF-A0A4V4M9P5-F1
#
_cell.length_a   1.000
_cell.length_b   1.000
_cell.length_c   1.000
_cell.angle_alpha   90.00
_cell.angle_beta   90.00
_cell.angle_gamma   90.00
#
_symmetry.space_group_name_H-M   'P 1'
#
loop_
_entity.id
_entity.type
_entity.pdbx_description
1 polymer ?
#
loop_
_entity_poly.entity_id
_entity_poly.type
_entity_poly.pdbx_seq_one_letter_code
_entity_poly.pdbx_strand_id
1 'polypeptide(L)'
;MLPRPINSSSAGSSSKYRRRNIIRSLSYKFNFDLALLQLFYLTISPRRFYRQLYYHKQTKNRWARDDPTIAVIIAATLAVSGLGWSLSLHLGWRGLLKLLFRMLLVDYVLIGGLISTCFWLFANKFLTQTPTYTTTNSQSIEFRYAVDVHTNGYFVIVLIIYLIQLFLYPLLVKDEWICTLFGNTLYVVALLHYVHVTYLGYAALPSVNNSELILFLASVIIVLYLASLVGFNVSRACLSWYFGRDF
;
A
#
# COMPACT_ATOMS: atom_id res chain seq x y z
N MET A 1 55.05 -48.15 -3.38
CA MET A 1 55.09 -46.77 -2.86
C MET A 1 53.91 -46.00 -3.44
N LEU A 2 52.88 -45.70 -2.65
CA LEU A 2 51.74 -44.87 -3.08
C LEU A 2 52.03 -43.41 -2.71
N PRO A 3 51.71 -42.42 -3.57
CA PRO A 3 51.94 -41.01 -3.25
C PRO A 3 50.97 -40.52 -2.16
N ARG A 4 51.46 -39.64 -1.28
CA ARG A 4 50.68 -39.04 -0.19
C ARG A 4 49.59 -38.08 -0.72
N PRO A 5 48.45 -37.94 -0.02
CA PRO A 5 47.44 -36.96 -0.41
C PRO A 5 47.95 -35.53 -0.22
N ILE A 6 47.66 -34.67 -1.20
CA ILE A 6 47.94 -33.25 -1.19
C ILE A 6 46.95 -32.56 -0.24
N ASN A 7 47.45 -31.97 0.85
CA ASN A 7 46.70 -31.01 1.65
C ASN A 7 46.51 -29.73 0.84
N SER A 8 45.30 -29.46 0.36
CA SER A 8 44.93 -28.15 -0.17
C SER A 8 44.40 -27.26 0.97
N SER A 9 45.30 -26.58 1.66
CA SER A 9 44.97 -25.43 2.48
C SER A 9 44.59 -24.24 1.57
N SER A 10 43.30 -23.97 1.41
CA SER A 10 42.79 -22.74 0.78
C SER A 10 41.81 -21.99 1.68
N ALA A 11 42.29 -21.65 2.89
CA ALA A 11 41.64 -20.67 3.75
C ALA A 11 41.89 -19.25 3.20
N GLY A 12 41.13 -18.83 2.19
CA GLY A 12 41.34 -17.49 1.59
C GLY A 12 40.21 -16.89 0.76
N SER A 13 39.08 -17.57 0.54
CA SER A 13 38.05 -17.10 -0.42
C SER A 13 36.60 -17.14 0.07
N SER A 14 36.36 -17.31 1.39
CA SER A 14 35.00 -17.53 1.89
C SER A 14 34.14 -16.26 1.97
N SER A 15 34.72 -15.10 2.30
CA SER A 15 33.96 -13.86 2.56
C SER A 15 33.31 -13.23 1.30
N LYS A 16 34.08 -13.10 0.21
CA LYS A 16 33.60 -12.44 -1.03
C LYS A 16 32.57 -13.31 -1.77
N TYR A 17 32.78 -14.62 -1.84
CA TYR A 17 31.84 -15.56 -2.46
C TYR A 17 30.54 -15.69 -1.65
N ARG A 18 30.62 -15.71 -0.30
CA ARG A 18 29.44 -15.74 0.57
C ARG A 18 28.60 -14.46 0.47
N ARG A 19 29.23 -13.27 0.44
CA ARG A 19 28.52 -12.00 0.18
C ARG A 19 27.84 -11.98 -1.19
N ARG A 20 28.50 -12.48 -2.24
CA ARG A 20 27.95 -12.51 -3.61
C ARG A 20 26.76 -13.47 -3.75
N ASN A 21 26.78 -14.60 -3.04
CA ASN A 21 25.63 -15.52 -2.96
C ASN A 21 24.48 -14.98 -2.11
N ILE A 22 24.76 -14.27 -1.02
CA ILE A 22 23.73 -13.61 -0.21
C ILE A 22 23.02 -12.52 -1.03
N ILE A 23 23.78 -11.65 -1.72
CA ILE A 23 23.24 -10.60 -2.60
C ILE A 23 22.44 -11.22 -3.76
N ARG A 24 22.92 -12.28 -4.41
CA ARG A 24 22.14 -13.00 -5.44
C ARG A 24 20.88 -13.65 -4.87
N SER A 25 20.91 -14.20 -3.66
CA SER A 25 19.73 -14.80 -3.01
C SER A 25 18.70 -13.77 -2.55
N LEU A 26 19.14 -12.56 -2.17
CA LEU A 26 18.29 -11.41 -1.86
C LEU A 26 17.68 -10.83 -3.14
N SER A 27 18.47 -10.64 -4.20
CA SER A 27 17.96 -10.22 -5.51
C SER A 27 16.92 -11.18 -6.08
N TYR A 28 17.04 -12.49 -5.85
CA TYR A 28 16.04 -13.46 -6.30
C TYR A 28 14.68 -13.33 -5.58
N LYS A 29 14.63 -12.67 -4.42
CA LYS A 29 13.40 -12.42 -3.66
C LYS A 29 12.71 -11.11 -4.02
N PHE A 30 13.42 -10.16 -4.64
CA PHE A 30 12.89 -8.85 -4.99
C PHE A 30 12.75 -8.67 -6.50
N ASN A 31 11.52 -8.67 -6.99
CA ASN A 31 11.22 -8.50 -8.41
C ASN A 31 10.75 -7.06 -8.69
N PHE A 32 11.67 -6.11 -8.68
CA PHE A 32 11.35 -4.67 -8.80
C PHE A 32 10.62 -4.32 -10.11
N ASP A 33 11.03 -4.89 -11.25
CA ASP A 33 10.41 -4.59 -12.55
C ASP A 33 8.92 -5.00 -12.56
N LEU A 34 8.63 -6.20 -12.05
CA LEU A 34 7.25 -6.69 -11.92
C LEU A 34 6.47 -5.86 -10.91
N ALA A 35 7.06 -5.54 -9.76
CA ALA A 35 6.41 -4.76 -8.71
C ALA A 35 6.07 -3.34 -9.18
N LEU A 36 6.99 -2.66 -9.88
CA LEU A 36 6.76 -1.33 -10.45
C LEU A 36 5.66 -1.37 -11.52
N LEU A 37 5.67 -2.38 -12.40
CA LEU A 37 4.62 -2.54 -13.39
C LEU A 37 3.25 -2.81 -12.75
N GLN A 38 3.22 -3.63 -11.70
CA GLN A 38 2.01 -3.90 -10.92
C GLN A 38 1.48 -2.61 -10.26
N LEU A 39 2.35 -1.83 -9.65
CA LEU A 39 2.02 -0.53 -9.06
C LEU A 39 1.53 0.47 -10.12
N PHE A 40 2.13 0.49 -11.30
CA PHE A 40 1.68 1.31 -12.44
C PHE A 40 0.28 0.90 -12.92
N TYR A 41 0.00 -0.40 -13.02
CA TYR A 41 -1.35 -0.85 -13.36
C TYR A 41 -2.34 -0.57 -12.23
N LEU A 42 -1.94 -0.67 -10.96
CA LEU A 42 -2.78 -0.33 -9.83
C LEU A 42 -3.20 1.15 -9.85
N THR A 43 -2.36 2.07 -10.32
CA THR A 43 -2.72 3.49 -10.34
C THR A 43 -3.59 3.85 -11.54
N ILE A 44 -3.28 3.34 -12.72
CA ILE A 44 -3.94 3.75 -13.97
C ILE A 44 -5.10 2.83 -14.35
N SER A 45 -4.94 1.52 -14.18
CA SER A 45 -5.93 0.53 -14.63
C SER A 45 -6.01 -0.68 -13.70
N PRO A 46 -6.55 -0.52 -12.48
CA PRO A 46 -6.64 -1.57 -11.46
C PRO A 46 -7.17 -2.91 -11.98
N ARG A 47 -8.15 -2.87 -12.90
CA ARG A 47 -8.73 -4.08 -13.53
C ARG A 47 -7.67 -4.92 -14.26
N ARG A 48 -6.68 -4.29 -14.90
CA ARG A 48 -5.59 -5.01 -15.59
C ARG A 48 -4.70 -5.75 -14.60
N PHE A 49 -4.41 -5.12 -13.45
CA PHE A 49 -3.63 -5.74 -12.39
C PHE A 49 -4.34 -6.97 -11.81
N TYR A 50 -5.64 -6.87 -11.48
CA TYR A 50 -6.37 -8.01 -10.90
C TYR A 50 -6.55 -9.18 -11.86
N ARG A 51 -6.60 -8.93 -13.18
CA ARG A 51 -6.53 -9.99 -14.18
C ARG A 51 -5.19 -10.76 -14.13
N GLN A 52 -4.08 -10.09 -13.84
CA GLN A 52 -2.78 -10.75 -13.69
C GLN A 52 -2.72 -11.61 -12.41
N LEU A 53 -3.36 -11.17 -11.32
CA LEU A 53 -3.46 -11.98 -10.09
C LEU A 53 -4.19 -13.30 -10.32
N TYR A 54 -5.20 -13.32 -11.18
CA TYR A 54 -5.88 -14.56 -11.57
C TYR A 54 -4.92 -15.56 -12.24
N TYR A 55 -4.06 -15.12 -13.16
CA TYR A 55 -3.04 -15.97 -13.78
C TYR A 55 -1.95 -16.43 -12.79
N HIS A 56 -1.56 -15.58 -11.84
CA HIS A 56 -0.65 -15.97 -10.76
C HIS A 56 -1.26 -17.10 -9.91
N LYS A 57 -2.56 -17.02 -9.60
CA LYS A 57 -3.27 -18.08 -8.87
C LYS A 57 -3.21 -19.41 -9.62
N GLN A 58 -3.35 -19.42 -10.94
CA GLN A 58 -3.27 -20.67 -11.73
C GLN A 58 -1.89 -21.34 -11.66
N THR A 59 -0.81 -20.57 -11.57
CA THR A 59 0.56 -21.11 -11.58
C THR A 59 1.12 -21.41 -10.20
N LYS A 60 0.68 -20.70 -9.14
CA LYS A 60 1.19 -20.83 -7.77
C LYS A 60 0.17 -21.36 -6.77
N ASN A 61 -1.08 -21.55 -7.20
CA ASN A 61 -2.21 -22.01 -6.40
C ASN A 61 -2.42 -21.27 -5.06
N ARG A 62 -2.06 -19.98 -4.99
CA ARG A 62 -2.31 -19.11 -3.82
C ARG A 62 -2.65 -17.69 -4.24
N TRP A 63 -3.40 -17.00 -3.39
CA TRP A 63 -3.86 -15.62 -3.65
C TRP A 63 -2.91 -14.58 -3.07
N ALA A 64 -2.39 -14.82 -1.86
CA ALA A 64 -1.46 -13.93 -1.21
C ALA A 64 -0.11 -13.89 -1.94
N ARG A 65 0.47 -12.70 -1.98
CA ARG A 65 1.81 -12.44 -2.49
C ARG A 65 2.86 -12.97 -1.51
N ASP A 66 4.00 -13.35 -2.06
CA ASP A 66 5.11 -13.95 -1.33
C ASP A 66 6.37 -13.08 -1.32
N ASP A 67 6.43 -12.05 -2.16
CA ASP A 67 7.54 -11.11 -2.23
C ASP A 67 7.21 -9.77 -1.56
N PRO A 68 8.12 -9.24 -0.72
CA PRO A 68 7.91 -7.98 -0.01
C PRO A 68 8.19 -6.74 -0.87
N THR A 69 8.40 -6.89 -2.17
CA THR A 69 8.91 -5.83 -3.06
C THR A 69 8.02 -4.59 -3.08
N ILE A 70 6.70 -4.76 -3.17
CA ILE A 70 5.76 -3.62 -3.18
C ILE A 70 5.81 -2.83 -1.86
N ALA A 71 5.86 -3.52 -0.72
CA ALA A 71 5.98 -2.86 0.58
C ALA A 71 7.29 -2.08 0.70
N VAL A 72 8.39 -2.61 0.15
CA VAL A 72 9.68 -1.90 0.11
C VAL A 72 9.61 -0.66 -0.79
N ILE A 73 8.95 -0.75 -1.95
CA ILE A 73 8.75 0.42 -2.83
C ILE A 73 7.91 1.49 -2.11
N ILE A 74 6.81 1.11 -1.45
CA ILE A 74 5.98 2.03 -0.64
C ILE A 74 6.82 2.70 0.45
N ALA A 75 7.62 1.93 1.20
CA ALA A 75 8.49 2.47 2.24
C ALA A 75 9.51 3.48 1.67
N ALA A 76 10.10 3.18 0.50
CA ALA A 76 11.00 4.10 -0.18
C ALA A 76 10.27 5.37 -0.66
N THR A 77 9.06 5.25 -1.20
CA THR A 77 8.25 6.40 -1.63
C THR A 77 7.84 7.28 -0.44
N LEU A 78 7.46 6.68 0.69
CA LEU A 78 7.20 7.40 1.93
C LEU A 78 8.45 8.12 2.44
N ALA A 79 9.63 7.49 2.34
CA ALA A 79 10.88 8.14 2.72
C ALA A 79 11.19 9.37 1.87
N VAL A 80 10.97 9.28 0.55
CA VAL A 80 11.11 10.42 -0.37
C VAL A 80 10.10 11.52 -0.05
N SER A 81 8.84 11.18 0.20
CA SER A 81 7.82 12.15 0.63
C SER A 81 8.19 12.82 1.96
N GLY A 82 8.62 12.05 2.97
CA GLY A 82 9.04 12.56 4.27
C GLY A 82 10.24 13.52 4.17
N LEU A 83 11.20 13.23 3.29
CA LEU A 83 12.27 14.18 2.96
C LEU A 83 11.70 15.47 2.37
N GLY A 84 10.80 15.36 1.39
CA GLY A 84 10.15 16.51 0.77
C GLY A 84 9.39 17.40 1.77
N TRP A 85 8.55 16.80 2.61
CA TRP A 85 7.82 17.52 3.67
C TRP A 85 8.76 18.14 4.71
N SER A 86 9.81 17.42 5.11
CA SER A 86 10.78 17.95 6.06
C SER A 86 11.55 19.15 5.51
N LEU A 87 11.86 19.16 4.21
CA LEU A 87 12.51 20.28 3.54
C LEU A 87 11.55 21.47 3.40
N SER A 88 10.32 21.22 2.95
CA SER A 88 9.27 22.23 2.78
C SER A 88 8.90 22.94 4.09
N LEU A 89 8.85 22.21 5.20
CA LEU A 89 8.45 22.76 6.51
C LEU A 89 9.63 23.12 7.42
N HIS A 90 10.88 22.97 6.94
CA HIS A 90 12.11 23.24 7.68
C HIS A 90 12.19 22.53 9.05
N LEU A 91 11.82 21.24 9.12
CA LEU A 91 11.71 20.49 10.39
C LEU A 91 13.06 20.10 11.04
N GLY A 92 14.18 20.27 10.32
CA GLY A 92 15.52 19.83 10.75
C GLY A 92 15.68 18.31 10.85
N TRP A 93 16.87 17.84 11.25
CA TRP A 93 17.20 16.40 11.28
C TRP A 93 16.32 15.58 12.22
N ARG A 94 16.05 16.09 13.43
CA ARG A 94 15.19 15.40 14.41
C ARG A 94 13.74 15.31 13.93
N GLY A 95 13.25 16.37 13.31
CA GLY A 95 11.90 16.41 12.74
C GLY A 95 11.76 15.44 11.57
N LEU A 96 12.75 15.36 10.68
CA LEU A 96 12.82 14.37 9.60
C LEU A 96 12.71 12.95 10.15
N LEU A 97 13.54 12.57 11.13
CA LEU A 97 13.51 11.21 11.69
C LEU A 97 12.16 10.87 12.32
N LYS A 98 11.57 11.82 13.07
CA LYS A 98 10.23 11.64 13.67
C LYS A 98 9.16 11.48 12.58
N LEU A 99 9.25 12.25 11.51
CA LEU A 99 8.32 12.18 10.39
C LEU A 99 8.42 10.86 9.63
N LEU A 100 9.64 10.41 9.30
CA LEU A 100 9.88 9.12 8.65
C LEU A 100 9.36 7.95 9.49
N PHE A 101 9.61 7.97 10.79
CA PHE A 101 9.11 6.94 11.70
C PHE A 101 7.58 6.95 11.77
N ARG A 102 6.95 8.12 11.86
CA ARG A 102 5.50 8.25 11.86
C ARG A 102 4.89 7.72 10.56
N MET A 103 5.38 8.18 9.40
CA MET A 103 4.87 7.74 8.10
C MET A 103 5.01 6.23 7.90
N LEU A 104 6.16 5.66 8.25
CA LEU A 104 6.41 4.25 8.01
C LEU A 104 5.73 3.35 9.04
N LEU A 105 5.94 3.59 10.34
CA LEU A 105 5.47 2.67 11.38
C LEU A 105 4.05 2.94 11.83
N VAL A 106 3.64 4.21 11.90
CA VAL A 106 2.28 4.56 12.31
C VAL A 106 1.35 4.49 11.10
N ASP A 107 1.63 5.27 10.06
CA ASP A 107 0.66 5.45 8.98
C ASP A 107 0.56 4.24 8.06
N TYR A 108 1.68 3.57 7.75
CA TYR A 108 1.67 2.38 6.92
C TYR A 108 1.51 1.09 7.72
N VAL A 109 2.37 0.82 8.71
CA VAL A 109 2.35 -0.48 9.42
C VAL A 109 1.19 -0.60 10.40
N LEU A 110 1.05 0.34 11.35
CA LEU A 110 0.03 0.24 12.40
C LEU A 110 -1.37 0.47 11.85
N ILE A 111 -1.61 1.61 11.19
CA ILE A 111 -2.93 1.92 10.61
C ILE A 111 -3.28 0.91 9.52
N GLY A 112 -2.32 0.52 8.69
CA GLY A 112 -2.56 -0.50 7.66
C GLY A 112 -2.91 -1.86 8.24
N GLY A 113 -2.23 -2.31 9.29
CA GLY A 113 -2.57 -3.55 10.00
C GLY A 113 -3.98 -3.52 10.59
N LEU A 114 -4.39 -2.39 11.18
CA LEU A 114 -5.74 -2.18 11.69
C LEU A 114 -6.79 -2.23 10.56
N ILE A 115 -6.57 -1.50 9.47
CA ILE A 115 -7.47 -1.46 8.31
C ILE A 115 -7.60 -2.85 7.69
N SER A 116 -6.48 -3.57 7.47
CA SER A 116 -6.48 -4.94 6.96
C SER A 116 -7.24 -5.89 7.88
N THR A 117 -7.09 -5.75 9.20
CA THR A 117 -7.84 -6.56 10.17
C THR A 117 -9.34 -6.28 10.09
N CYS A 118 -9.74 -5.02 10.04
CA CYS A 118 -11.14 -4.63 9.88
C CYS A 118 -11.76 -5.18 8.59
N PHE A 119 -11.09 -5.00 7.45
CA PHE A 119 -11.57 -5.52 6.17
C PHE A 119 -11.56 -7.05 6.14
N TRP A 120 -10.57 -7.71 6.74
CA TRP A 120 -10.52 -9.18 6.81
C TRP A 120 -11.69 -9.75 7.62
N LEU A 121 -11.98 -9.17 8.79
CA LEU A 121 -13.13 -9.56 9.61
C LEU A 121 -14.45 -9.28 8.89
N PHE A 122 -14.58 -8.09 8.29
CA PHE A 122 -15.75 -7.71 7.51
C PHE A 122 -15.97 -8.65 6.32
N ALA A 123 -14.92 -8.97 5.58
CA ALA A 123 -14.98 -9.79 4.39
C ALA A 123 -15.40 -11.23 4.71
N ASN A 124 -14.78 -11.85 5.72
CA ASN A 124 -15.15 -13.22 6.12
C ASN A 124 -16.57 -13.30 6.70
N LYS A 125 -17.07 -12.23 7.33
CA LYS A 125 -18.41 -12.21 7.92
C LYS A 125 -19.51 -11.90 6.91
N PHE A 126 -19.28 -10.98 5.97
CA PHE A 126 -20.34 -10.40 5.13
C PHE A 126 -20.17 -10.64 3.63
N LEU A 127 -18.95 -10.91 3.15
CA LEU A 127 -18.67 -11.01 1.72
C LEU A 127 -18.59 -12.46 1.23
N THR A 128 -18.18 -13.39 2.10
CA THR A 128 -17.98 -14.81 1.77
C THR A 128 -19.32 -15.56 1.65
N GLN A 129 -19.37 -16.53 0.73
CA GLN A 129 -20.52 -17.42 0.57
C GLN A 129 -20.79 -18.24 1.84
N THR A 130 -22.07 -18.35 2.23
CA THR A 130 -22.49 -19.30 3.26
C THR A 130 -22.41 -20.71 2.69
N PRO A 131 -21.80 -21.69 3.40
CA PRO A 131 -21.70 -23.05 2.90
C PRO A 131 -23.11 -23.65 2.69
N THR A 132 -23.44 -23.94 1.43
CA THR A 132 -24.63 -24.72 1.07
C THR A 132 -24.28 -26.21 1.10
N TYR A 133 -25.24 -27.11 1.31
CA TYR A 133 -25.04 -28.57 1.37
C TYR A 133 -24.32 -29.18 0.15
N THR A 134 -24.26 -28.46 -0.97
CA THR A 134 -23.59 -28.87 -2.22
C THR A 134 -22.17 -28.31 -2.40
N THR A 135 -21.73 -27.38 -1.54
CA THR A 135 -20.44 -26.66 -1.67
C THR A 135 -19.58 -26.89 -0.43
N THR A 136 -18.73 -27.93 -0.46
CA THR A 136 -17.87 -28.33 0.67
C THR A 136 -16.63 -27.44 0.88
N ASN A 137 -16.44 -26.39 0.07
CA ASN A 137 -15.27 -25.52 0.12
C ASN A 137 -15.64 -24.06 0.45
N SER A 138 -16.14 -23.80 1.66
CA SER A 138 -16.15 -22.43 2.19
C SER A 138 -14.71 -22.02 2.53
N GLN A 139 -13.98 -21.51 1.55
CA GLN A 139 -12.62 -21.03 1.75
C GLN A 139 -12.66 -19.64 2.41
N SER A 140 -12.25 -19.58 3.67
CA SER A 140 -12.00 -18.33 4.38
C SER A 140 -10.91 -17.52 3.69
N ILE A 141 -11.06 -16.20 3.69
CA ILE A 141 -10.07 -15.28 3.12
C ILE A 141 -8.85 -15.25 4.03
N GLU A 142 -7.66 -15.45 3.47
CA GLU A 142 -6.40 -15.39 4.21
C GLU A 142 -6.12 -13.95 4.67
N PHE A 143 -5.72 -13.76 5.94
CA PHE A 143 -5.35 -12.43 6.45
C PHE A 143 -4.22 -11.77 5.64
N ARG A 144 -3.24 -12.57 5.20
CA ARG A 144 -2.14 -12.10 4.36
C ARG A 144 -2.63 -11.47 3.05
N TYR A 145 -3.70 -12.00 2.47
CA TYR A 145 -4.33 -11.41 1.28
C TYR A 145 -4.99 -10.07 1.60
N ALA A 146 -5.64 -9.92 2.76
CA ALA A 146 -6.22 -8.64 3.18
C ALA A 146 -5.14 -7.56 3.39
N VAL A 147 -3.95 -7.95 3.86
CA VAL A 147 -2.77 -7.06 3.92
C VAL A 147 -2.28 -6.67 2.53
N ASP A 148 -2.24 -7.60 1.59
CA ASP A 148 -1.86 -7.29 0.19
C ASP A 148 -2.85 -6.32 -0.47
N VAL A 149 -4.16 -6.51 -0.26
CA VAL A 149 -5.20 -5.62 -0.79
C VAL A 149 -5.05 -4.21 -0.21
N HIS A 150 -4.84 -4.08 1.10
CA HIS A 150 -4.55 -2.77 1.72
C HIS A 150 -3.28 -2.15 1.14
N THR A 151 -2.20 -2.91 1.03
CA THR A 151 -0.91 -2.45 0.49
C THR A 151 -1.08 -1.90 -0.93
N ASN A 152 -1.83 -2.60 -1.78
CA ASN A 152 -2.10 -2.18 -3.16
C ASN A 152 -2.90 -0.86 -3.20
N GLY A 153 -3.94 -0.71 -2.37
CA GLY A 153 -4.72 0.52 -2.29
C GLY A 153 -3.94 1.68 -1.68
N TYR A 154 -3.15 1.41 -0.64
CA TYR A 154 -2.37 2.40 0.09
C TYR A 154 -1.33 3.07 -0.79
N PHE A 155 -0.76 2.36 -1.78
CA PHE A 155 0.14 2.97 -2.75
C PHE A 155 -0.49 4.18 -3.47
N VAL A 156 -1.78 4.11 -3.80
CA VAL A 156 -2.50 5.23 -4.44
C VAL A 156 -2.62 6.42 -3.48
N ILE A 157 -2.91 6.15 -2.20
CA ILE A 157 -2.92 7.17 -1.15
C ILE A 157 -1.55 7.83 -1.03
N VAL A 158 -0.46 7.05 -1.06
CA VAL A 158 0.91 7.59 -1.02
C VAL A 158 1.17 8.52 -2.20
N LEU A 159 0.80 8.12 -3.42
CA LEU A 159 1.02 8.99 -4.58
C LEU A 159 0.22 10.29 -4.49
N ILE A 160 -1.06 10.24 -4.11
CA ILE A 160 -1.93 11.42 -4.17
C ILE A 160 -1.74 12.30 -2.92
N ILE A 161 -1.86 11.72 -1.72
CA ILE A 161 -1.86 12.46 -0.45
C ILE A 161 -0.44 12.75 0.06
N TYR A 162 0.53 11.87 -0.19
CA TYR A 162 1.90 12.09 0.33
C TYR A 162 2.80 12.79 -0.69
N LEU A 163 2.64 12.54 -2.00
CA LEU A 163 3.46 13.18 -3.04
C LEU A 163 2.77 14.33 -3.75
N ILE A 164 1.61 14.14 -4.38
CA ILE A 164 0.97 15.21 -5.15
C ILE A 164 0.58 16.38 -4.23
N GLN A 165 0.00 16.10 -3.07
CA GLN A 165 -0.31 17.11 -2.06
C GLN A 165 0.93 17.89 -1.60
N LEU A 166 2.10 17.25 -1.49
CA LEU A 166 3.34 17.94 -1.11
C LEU A 166 3.72 19.05 -2.10
N PHE A 167 3.43 18.89 -3.39
CA PHE A 167 3.68 19.97 -4.35
C PHE A 167 2.58 21.03 -4.34
N LEU A 168 1.35 20.63 -4.03
CA LEU A 168 0.17 21.50 -4.08
C LEU A 168 -0.13 22.20 -2.75
N TYR A 169 0.44 21.80 -1.62
CA TYR A 169 0.03 22.30 -0.30
C TYR A 169 0.05 23.83 -0.15
N PRO A 170 0.99 24.60 -0.75
CA PRO A 170 0.96 26.07 -0.63
C PRO A 170 -0.28 26.70 -1.28
N LEU A 171 -0.89 26.00 -2.25
CA LEU A 171 -2.16 26.38 -2.84
C LEU A 171 -3.34 25.86 -2.01
N LEU A 172 -3.32 24.57 -1.66
CA LEU A 172 -4.45 23.89 -1.00
C LEU A 172 -4.78 24.46 0.38
N VAL A 173 -3.81 25.08 1.03
CA VAL A 173 -3.95 25.64 2.38
C VAL A 173 -4.61 27.02 2.39
N LYS A 174 -4.79 27.72 1.27
CA LYS A 174 -5.37 29.08 1.27
C LYS A 174 -6.88 29.08 1.64
N ASP A 175 -7.36 30.21 2.16
CA ASP A 175 -8.75 30.41 2.61
C ASP A 175 -9.79 30.48 1.48
N GLU A 176 -9.34 30.46 0.23
CA GLU A 176 -10.22 30.54 -0.91
C GLU A 176 -11.07 29.28 -1.06
N TRP A 177 -12.36 29.45 -1.38
CA TRP A 177 -13.27 28.34 -1.64
C TRP A 177 -12.75 27.42 -2.77
N ILE A 178 -12.10 28.00 -3.79
CA ILE A 178 -11.47 27.25 -4.88
C ILE A 178 -10.39 26.30 -4.34
N CYS A 179 -9.59 26.74 -3.36
CA CYS A 179 -8.56 25.91 -2.74
C CYS A 179 -9.17 24.79 -1.90
N THR A 180 -10.30 25.07 -1.22
CA THR A 180 -11.11 24.05 -0.54
C THR A 180 -11.64 23.01 -1.51
N LEU A 181 -12.19 23.44 -2.66
CA LEU A 181 -12.66 22.53 -3.71
C LEU A 181 -11.53 21.63 -4.21
N PHE A 182 -10.38 22.19 -4.59
CA PHE A 182 -9.24 21.40 -5.07
C PHE A 182 -8.68 20.45 -4.00
N GLY A 183 -8.54 20.92 -2.76
CA GLY A 183 -8.04 20.11 -1.64
C GLY A 183 -8.98 18.95 -1.31
N ASN A 184 -10.26 19.24 -1.18
CA ASN A 184 -11.26 18.20 -0.89
C ASN A 184 -11.39 17.23 -2.08
N THR A 185 -11.28 17.71 -3.32
CA THR A 185 -11.28 16.85 -4.52
C THR A 185 -10.07 15.92 -4.53
N LEU A 186 -8.89 16.40 -4.13
CA LEU A 186 -7.69 15.58 -4.01
C LEU A 186 -7.90 14.41 -3.03
N TYR A 187 -8.48 14.70 -1.86
CA TYR A 187 -8.79 13.69 -0.84
C TYR A 187 -9.87 12.71 -1.29
N VAL A 188 -10.98 13.19 -1.88
CA VAL A 188 -12.06 12.29 -2.33
C VAL A 188 -11.58 11.36 -3.44
N VAL A 189 -10.78 11.86 -4.39
CA VAL A 189 -10.21 11.03 -5.46
C VAL A 189 -9.29 9.96 -4.90
N ALA A 190 -8.42 10.30 -3.95
CA ALA A 190 -7.52 9.33 -3.32
C ALA A 190 -8.29 8.23 -2.58
N LEU A 191 -9.29 8.62 -1.79
CA LEU A 191 -10.10 7.68 -1.01
C LEU A 191 -10.99 6.80 -1.89
N LEU A 192 -11.64 7.37 -2.91
CA LEU A 192 -12.46 6.60 -3.85
C LEU A 192 -11.62 5.60 -4.64
N HIS A 193 -10.41 5.97 -5.04
CA HIS A 193 -9.50 5.07 -5.73
C HIS A 193 -9.04 3.93 -4.80
N TYR A 194 -8.68 4.24 -3.55
CA TYR A 194 -8.39 3.23 -2.53
C TYR A 194 -9.55 2.23 -2.36
N VAL A 195 -10.79 2.72 -2.27
CA VAL A 195 -11.98 1.86 -2.16
C VAL A 195 -12.17 1.03 -3.43
N HIS A 196 -11.96 1.60 -4.62
CA HIS A 196 -12.08 0.88 -5.88
C HIS A 196 -11.06 -0.27 -6.01
N VAL A 197 -9.79 -0.02 -5.65
CA VAL A 197 -8.75 -1.06 -5.61
C VAL A 197 -9.10 -2.13 -4.59
N THR A 198 -9.57 -1.73 -3.40
CA THR A 198 -9.99 -2.66 -2.35
C THR A 198 -11.15 -3.56 -2.80
N TYR A 199 -12.17 -2.98 -3.43
CA TYR A 199 -13.30 -3.69 -4.04
C TYR A 199 -12.82 -4.72 -5.06
N LEU A 200 -11.99 -4.32 -6.03
CA LEU A 200 -11.47 -5.23 -7.05
C LEU A 200 -10.60 -6.34 -6.46
N GLY A 201 -9.90 -6.07 -5.35
CA GLY A 201 -9.20 -7.08 -4.57
C GLY A 201 -10.12 -8.18 -4.08
N TYR A 202 -11.11 -7.83 -3.27
CA TYR A 202 -12.02 -8.84 -2.74
C TYR A 202 -12.88 -9.49 -3.82
N ALA A 203 -13.28 -8.76 -4.87
CA ALA A 203 -14.05 -9.29 -5.99
C ALA A 203 -13.27 -10.31 -6.85
N ALA A 204 -11.94 -10.35 -6.76
CA ALA A 204 -11.12 -11.32 -7.49
C ALA A 204 -11.19 -12.73 -6.86
N LEU A 205 -11.67 -12.86 -5.61
CA LEU A 205 -11.72 -14.13 -4.90
C LEU A 205 -13.02 -14.89 -5.24
N PRO A 206 -12.94 -16.18 -5.64
CA PRO A 206 -14.12 -16.99 -5.93
C PRO A 206 -15.04 -17.22 -4.73
N SER A 207 -14.50 -17.15 -3.51
CA SER A 207 -15.28 -17.31 -2.28
C SER A 207 -16.14 -16.10 -1.92
N VAL A 208 -15.90 -14.95 -2.55
CA VAL A 208 -16.61 -13.70 -2.32
C VAL A 208 -17.78 -13.58 -3.29
N ASN A 209 -18.99 -13.33 -2.77
CA ASN A 209 -20.20 -13.13 -3.58
C ASN A 209 -20.66 -11.67 -3.58
N ASN A 210 -20.66 -11.02 -2.41
CA ASN A 210 -21.28 -9.70 -2.22
C ASN A 210 -20.24 -8.56 -2.14
N SER A 211 -19.20 -8.59 -2.98
CA SER A 211 -18.11 -7.58 -2.96
C SER A 211 -18.61 -6.14 -3.10
N GLU A 212 -19.75 -5.94 -3.75
CA GLU A 212 -20.42 -4.65 -3.93
C GLU A 212 -20.69 -3.91 -2.62
N LEU A 213 -20.82 -4.61 -1.49
CA LEU A 213 -20.99 -3.98 -0.17
C LEU A 213 -19.82 -3.06 0.21
N ILE A 214 -18.62 -3.30 -0.31
CA ILE A 214 -17.46 -2.41 -0.12
C ILE A 214 -17.72 -1.04 -0.75
N LEU A 215 -18.50 -0.96 -1.84
CA LEU A 215 -18.79 0.30 -2.54
C LEU A 215 -19.70 1.23 -1.73
N PHE A 216 -20.41 0.73 -0.71
CA PHE A 216 -21.15 1.61 0.21
C PHE A 216 -20.23 2.62 0.91
N LEU A 217 -18.98 2.24 1.18
CA LEU A 217 -17.97 3.15 1.72
C LEU A 217 -17.68 4.31 0.75
N ALA A 218 -17.71 4.06 -0.57
CA ALA A 218 -17.56 5.11 -1.58
C ALA A 218 -18.71 6.12 -1.52
N SER A 219 -19.95 5.64 -1.35
CA SER A 219 -21.12 6.53 -1.18
C SER A 219 -20.98 7.43 0.04
N VAL A 220 -20.54 6.89 1.18
CA VAL A 220 -20.28 7.68 2.40
C VAL A 220 -19.20 8.74 2.16
N ILE A 221 -18.11 8.37 1.48
CA ILE A 221 -17.02 9.30 1.12
C ILE A 221 -17.53 10.44 0.24
N ILE A 222 -18.38 10.16 -0.74
CA ILE A 222 -18.97 11.19 -1.63
C ILE A 222 -19.86 12.15 -0.84
N VAL A 223 -20.69 11.64 0.08
CA VAL A 223 -21.56 12.48 0.92
C VAL A 223 -20.71 13.40 1.82
N LEU A 224 -19.66 12.86 2.45
CA LEU A 224 -18.74 13.66 3.27
C LEU A 224 -18.00 14.71 2.44
N TYR A 225 -17.60 14.38 1.22
CA TYR A 225 -17.00 15.34 0.29
C TYR A 225 -17.96 16.49 -0.01
N LEU A 226 -19.21 16.21 -0.40
CA LEU A 226 -20.21 17.25 -0.66
C LEU A 226 -20.46 18.12 0.57
N ALA A 227 -20.56 17.51 1.76
CA ALA A 227 -20.72 18.24 3.01
C ALA A 227 -19.51 19.17 3.31
N SER A 228 -18.29 18.69 3.05
CA SER A 228 -17.09 19.50 3.28
C SER A 228 -16.99 20.75 2.40
N LEU A 229 -17.65 20.78 1.24
CA LEU A 229 -17.63 21.94 0.34
C LEU A 229 -18.37 23.18 0.88
N VAL A 230 -19.09 23.04 2.00
CA VAL A 230 -19.77 24.14 2.71
C VAL A 230 -18.78 25.06 3.46
N GLY A 231 -17.47 24.79 3.37
CA GLY A 231 -16.42 25.65 3.91
C GLY A 231 -15.38 24.92 4.76
N PHE A 232 -15.40 23.58 4.79
CA PHE A 232 -14.42 22.79 5.52
C PHE A 232 -13.29 22.32 4.59
N ASN A 233 -12.12 22.95 4.73
CA ASN A 233 -10.92 22.56 3.99
C ASN A 233 -10.25 21.34 4.66
N VAL A 234 -10.50 20.15 4.09
CA VAL A 234 -9.98 18.87 4.59
C VAL A 234 -8.44 18.86 4.53
N SER A 235 -7.84 19.37 3.45
CA SER A 235 -6.39 19.39 3.31
C SER A 235 -5.72 20.21 4.40
N ARG A 236 -6.24 21.41 4.69
CA ARG A 236 -5.73 22.24 5.79
C ARG A 236 -5.93 21.56 7.14
N ALA A 237 -7.12 21.04 7.42
CA ALA A 237 -7.41 20.37 8.69
C ALA A 237 -6.48 19.15 8.93
N CYS A 238 -6.30 18.31 7.91
CA CYS A 238 -5.41 17.16 7.97
C CYS A 238 -3.94 17.57 8.15
N LEU A 239 -3.44 18.56 7.40
CA LEU A 239 -2.07 19.04 7.54
C LEU A 239 -1.82 19.65 8.92
N SER A 240 -2.80 20.42 9.42
CA SER A 240 -2.68 21.07 10.73
C SER A 240 -2.64 20.06 11.86
N TRP A 241 -3.53 19.05 11.81
CA TRP A 241 -3.50 17.93 12.76
C TRP A 241 -2.23 17.09 12.63
N TYR A 242 -1.77 16.84 11.40
CA TYR A 242 -0.61 15.98 11.16
C TYR A 242 0.68 16.64 11.62
N PHE A 243 0.92 17.92 11.33
CA PHE A 243 2.15 18.61 11.72
C PHE A 243 2.05 19.37 13.04
N GLY A 244 0.86 19.51 13.62
CA GLY A 244 0.64 20.26 14.86
C GLY A 244 0.94 21.76 14.69
N ARG A 245 0.63 22.30 13.52
CA ARG A 245 0.88 23.70 13.11
C ARG A 245 -0.35 24.21 12.39
N ASP A 246 -0.70 25.47 12.59
CA ASP A 246 -1.73 26.12 11.78
C ASP A 246 -1.17 26.51 10.41
N PHE A 247 -1.94 26.18 9.38
CA PHE A 247 -1.63 26.34 7.97
C PHE A 247 -2.52 27.38 7.33
#